data_AF-A0A969RT89-F1
#
_entry.id   AF-A0A969RT89-F1
#
_cell.length_a   1.000
_cell.length_b   1.000
_cell.length_c   1.000
_cell.angle_alpha   90.00
_cell.angle_beta   90.00
_cell.angle_gamma   90.00
#
_symmetry.space_group_name_H-M   'P 1'
#
loop_
_entity.id
_entity.type
_entity.pdbx_description
1 polymer ?
#
loop_
_entity_poly.entity_id
_entity_poly.type
_entity_poly.pdbx_seq_one_letter_code
_entity_poly.pdbx_strand_id
1 'polypeptide(L)'
;MTPKLQQAIASAQALSSSELLELLGVIVEQLRGTQVVPSIQKTANVCGGDARIRNTRIPVWVLVQARALGCTDADILQNYPMLSLADLANAWAYAAQNSVEVERAIRENDAA
;
A
#
# COMPACT_ATOMS: atom_id res chain seq x y z
N MET A 1 3.82 -17.43 7.67
CA MET A 1 2.81 -16.98 8.66
C MET A 1 3.25 -17.48 10.03
N THR A 2 3.29 -16.64 11.07
CA THR A 2 3.81 -17.07 12.38
C THR A 2 2.77 -17.93 13.14
N PRO A 3 3.18 -18.85 14.04
CA PRO A 3 2.24 -19.66 14.83
C PRO A 3 1.26 -18.80 15.65
N LYS A 4 1.73 -17.65 16.15
CA LYS A 4 0.89 -16.67 16.84
C LYS A 4 -0.21 -16.10 15.94
N LEU A 5 0.10 -15.82 14.68
CA LEU A 5 -0.88 -15.27 13.74
C LEU A 5 -1.91 -16.32 13.33
N GLN A 6 -1.51 -17.59 13.17
CA GLN A 6 -2.46 -18.69 12.94
C GLN A 6 -3.43 -18.88 14.11
N GLN A 7 -2.92 -18.85 15.34
CA GLN A 7 -3.76 -18.96 16.53
C GLN A 7 -4.74 -17.79 16.64
N ALA A 8 -4.30 -16.56 16.37
CA ALA A 8 -5.17 -15.39 16.39
C ALA A 8 -6.30 -15.49 15.34
N ILE A 9 -5.99 -15.95 14.13
CA ILE A 9 -7.00 -16.17 13.06
C ILE A 9 -8.01 -17.25 13.49
N ALA A 10 -7.54 -18.37 14.03
CA ALA A 10 -8.43 -19.44 14.50
C ALA A 10 -9.37 -18.97 15.61
N SER A 11 -8.87 -18.16 16.56
CA SER A 11 -9.69 -17.56 17.62
C SER A 11 -10.69 -16.55 17.06
N ALA A 12 -10.30 -15.74 16.06
CA ALA A 12 -11.20 -14.77 15.43
C ALA A 12 -12.32 -15.44 14.61
N GLN A 13 -12.05 -16.61 14.03
CA GLN A 13 -13.06 -17.40 13.29
C GLN A 13 -14.14 -18.00 14.19
N ALA A 14 -13.91 -18.09 15.50
CA ALA A 14 -14.88 -18.59 16.48
C ALA A 14 -15.82 -17.49 17.03
N LEU A 15 -15.58 -16.22 16.68
CA LEU A 15 -16.38 -15.08 17.14
C LEU A 15 -17.67 -14.92 16.32
N SER A 16 -18.70 -14.38 16.96
CA SER A 16 -19.88 -13.86 16.25
C SER A 16 -19.53 -12.62 15.42
N SER A 17 -20.39 -12.25 14.47
CA SER A 17 -20.17 -11.06 13.64
C SER A 17 -20.07 -9.76 14.45
N SER A 18 -20.82 -9.63 15.55
CA SER A 18 -20.73 -8.45 16.43
C SER A 18 -19.42 -8.40 17.21
N GLU A 19 -18.97 -9.52 17.75
CA GLU A 19 -17.70 -9.60 18.48
C GLU A 19 -16.50 -9.40 17.55
N LEU A 20 -16.60 -9.89 16.30
CA LEU A 20 -15.57 -9.67 15.29
C LEU A 20 -15.45 -8.19 14.92
N LEU A 21 -16.59 -7.48 14.81
CA LEU A 21 -16.59 -6.03 14.56
C LEU A 21 -16.01 -5.24 15.75
N GLU A 22 -16.33 -5.65 16.98
CA GLU A 22 -15.78 -5.04 18.19
C GLU A 22 -14.25 -5.25 18.28
N LEU A 23 -13.79 -6.48 18.05
CA LEU A 23 -12.36 -6.81 17.99
C LEU A 23 -11.63 -6.01 16.90
N LEU A 24 -12.24 -5.88 15.72
CA LEU A 24 -11.67 -5.09 14.63
C LEU A 24 -11.47 -3.62 15.05
N GLY A 25 -12.48 -3.03 15.71
CA GLY A 25 -12.38 -1.65 16.22
C GLY A 25 -11.23 -1.48 17.22
N VAL A 26 -11.08 -2.41 18.16
CA VAL A 26 -9.99 -2.39 19.15
C VAL A 26 -8.63 -2.51 18.49
N ILE A 27 -8.46 -3.44 17.55
CA ILE A 27 -7.19 -3.63 16.83
C ILE A 27 -6.83 -2.38 16.04
N VAL A 28 -7.79 -1.78 15.34
CA VAL A 28 -7.57 -0.53 14.59
C VAL A 28 -7.12 0.60 15.53
N GLU A 29 -7.74 0.73 16.70
CA GLU A 29 -7.37 1.76 17.68
C GLU A 29 -5.97 1.55 18.24
N GLN A 30 -5.60 0.30 18.58
CA GLN A 30 -4.26 -0.04 19.06
C GLN A 30 -3.17 0.25 18.01
N LEU A 31 -3.51 0.11 16.74
CA LEU A 31 -2.60 0.37 15.64
C LEU A 31 -2.51 1.86 15.26
N ARG A 32 -3.43 2.72 15.73
CA ARG A 32 -3.51 4.15 15.40
C ARG A 32 -2.25 4.97 15.76
N GLY A 33 -1.40 4.47 16.67
CA GLY A 33 -0.12 5.08 17.05
C GLY A 33 1.13 4.29 16.65
N THR A 34 0.96 3.10 16.06
CA THR A 34 2.10 2.31 15.57
C THR A 34 2.59 2.98 14.29
N GLN A 35 3.78 3.59 14.34
CA GLN A 35 4.44 4.10 13.14
C GLN A 35 4.72 2.92 12.21
N VAL A 36 3.75 2.58 11.35
CA VAL A 36 4.04 1.86 10.12
C VAL A 36 4.99 2.80 9.38
N VAL A 37 6.28 2.44 9.39
CA VAL A 37 7.33 3.18 8.66
C VAL A 37 6.74 3.58 7.31
N PRO A 38 6.71 4.87 6.94
CA PRO A 38 6.03 5.30 5.73
C PRO A 38 6.50 4.43 4.57
N SER A 39 5.61 3.57 4.11
CA SER A 39 5.83 2.70 2.96
C SER A 39 6.02 3.54 1.70
N ILE A 40 5.67 4.82 1.75
CA ILE A 40 5.91 5.80 0.71
C ILE A 40 6.97 6.80 1.19
N GLN A 41 8.03 6.97 0.40
CA GLN A 41 9.11 7.92 0.66
C GLN A 41 9.22 8.94 -0.47
N LYS A 42 9.56 10.19 -0.14
CA LYS A 42 9.97 11.24 -1.08
C LYS A 42 11.39 11.67 -0.76
N THR A 43 12.26 11.68 -1.76
CA THR A 43 13.66 12.09 -1.60
C THR A 43 14.08 12.79 -2.86
N ALA A 44 14.47 14.07 -2.78
CA ALA A 44 14.65 14.96 -3.93
C ALA A 44 15.47 14.35 -5.08
N ASN A 45 16.50 13.56 -4.77
CA ASN A 45 17.42 12.98 -5.75
C ASN A 45 17.14 11.49 -6.07
N VAL A 46 15.98 10.94 -5.68
CA VAL A 46 15.59 9.56 -5.97
C VAL A 46 14.24 9.56 -6.68
N CYS A 47 14.17 8.95 -7.88
CA CYS A 47 12.99 8.99 -8.74
C CYS A 47 12.53 10.44 -9.03
N GLY A 48 13.46 11.36 -9.29
CA GLY A 48 13.13 12.77 -9.57
C GLY A 48 12.47 13.53 -8.41
N GLY A 49 12.45 12.98 -7.20
CA GLY A 49 11.74 13.55 -6.05
C GLY A 49 10.34 12.98 -5.83
N ASP A 50 9.86 12.12 -6.74
CA ASP A 50 8.53 11.51 -6.66
C ASP A 50 8.37 10.59 -5.44
N ALA A 51 7.12 10.47 -5.02
CA ALA A 51 6.70 9.48 -4.05
C ALA A 51 6.96 8.06 -4.58
N ARG A 52 7.62 7.23 -3.79
CA ARG A 52 8.00 5.85 -4.18
C ARG A 52 7.80 4.87 -3.03
N ILE A 53 7.68 3.58 -3.35
CA ILE A 53 7.71 2.54 -2.32
C ILE A 53 9.07 2.55 -1.60
N ARG A 54 9.05 2.54 -0.27
CA ARG A 54 10.23 2.57 0.61
C ARG A 54 11.24 1.51 0.18
N ASN A 55 12.52 1.89 0.19
CA ASN A 55 13.64 1.02 -0.21
C ASN A 55 13.57 0.48 -1.65
N THR A 56 12.72 1.06 -2.50
CA THR A 56 12.68 0.74 -3.93
C THR A 56 12.96 1.99 -4.77
N ARG A 57 13.10 1.79 -6.07
CA ARG A 57 12.97 2.86 -7.08
C ARG A 57 11.69 2.65 -7.91
N ILE A 58 10.58 2.35 -7.24
CA ILE A 58 9.27 2.14 -7.86
C ILE A 58 8.37 3.30 -7.42
N PRO A 59 8.18 4.32 -8.29
CA PRO A 59 7.31 5.46 -8.01
C PRO A 59 5.85 5.02 -7.87
N VAL A 60 5.08 5.74 -7.04
CA VAL A 60 3.64 5.50 -6.88
C VAL A 60 2.91 5.73 -8.20
N TRP A 61 3.31 6.73 -8.97
CA TRP A 61 2.66 7.06 -10.24
C TRP A 61 2.77 5.90 -11.26
N VAL A 62 3.87 5.15 -11.27
CA VAL A 62 4.04 3.98 -12.15
C VAL A 62 3.01 2.90 -11.84
N LEU A 63 2.77 2.65 -10.55
CA LEU A 63 1.79 1.66 -10.10
C LEU A 63 0.36 2.09 -10.46
N VAL A 64 0.05 3.37 -10.24
CA VAL A 64 -1.27 3.95 -10.55
C VAL A 64 -1.54 3.91 -12.05
N GLN A 65 -0.53 4.24 -12.86
CA GLN A 65 -0.62 4.19 -14.31
C GLN A 65 -0.80 2.76 -14.81
N ALA A 66 -0.02 1.79 -14.32
CA ALA A 66 -0.18 0.38 -14.67
C ALA A 66 -1.61 -0.11 -14.40
N ARG A 67 -2.19 0.28 -13.26
CA ARG A 67 -3.58 -0.05 -12.93
C ARG A 67 -4.59 0.65 -13.85
N ALA A 68 -4.34 1.91 -14.23
CA ALA A 68 -5.15 2.63 -15.20
C ALA A 68 -5.12 2.00 -16.61
N LEU A 69 -4.00 1.35 -16.96
CA LEU A 69 -3.82 0.57 -18.20
C LEU A 69 -4.39 -0.85 -18.11
N GLY A 70 -5.00 -1.24 -16.98
CA GLY A 70 -5.71 -2.50 -16.82
C GLY A 70 -4.92 -3.60 -16.09
N CYS A 71 -3.71 -3.34 -15.59
CA CYS A 71 -2.99 -4.31 -14.76
C CYS A 71 -3.72 -4.54 -13.43
N THR A 72 -3.88 -5.81 -13.06
CA THR A 72 -4.37 -6.18 -11.73
C THR A 72 -3.25 -6.08 -10.69
N ASP A 73 -3.61 -6.07 -9.40
CA ASP A 73 -2.62 -6.12 -8.30
C ASP A 73 -1.73 -7.37 -8.43
N ALA A 74 -2.26 -8.50 -8.92
CA ALA A 74 -1.48 -9.71 -9.15
C ALA A 74 -0.45 -9.53 -10.28
N ASP A 75 -0.83 -8.89 -11.38
CA ASP A 75 0.09 -8.59 -12.49
C ASP A 75 1.20 -7.64 -12.03
N ILE A 76 0.85 -6.63 -11.24
CA ILE A 76 1.81 -5.66 -10.68
C ILE A 76 2.80 -6.38 -9.74
N LEU A 77 2.32 -7.26 -8.86
CA LEU A 77 3.19 -8.04 -7.97
C LEU A 77 4.06 -9.06 -8.72
N GLN A 78 3.57 -9.60 -9.84
CA GLN A 78 4.37 -10.46 -10.72
C GLN A 78 5.50 -9.67 -11.38
N ASN A 79 5.24 -8.43 -11.81
CA ASN A 79 6.24 -7.56 -12.43
C ASN A 79 7.22 -6.95 -11.41
N TYR A 80 6.78 -6.77 -10.16
CA TYR A 80 7.60 -6.27 -9.06
C TYR A 80 7.58 -7.23 -7.85
N PRO A 81 8.28 -8.37 -7.93
CA PRO A 81 8.23 -9.41 -6.89
C PRO A 81 8.74 -8.99 -5.50
N MET A 82 9.44 -7.86 -5.42
CA MET A 82 9.87 -7.29 -4.14
C MET A 82 8.76 -6.54 -3.38
N LEU A 83 7.65 -6.22 -4.06
CA LEU A 83 6.52 -5.54 -3.46
C LEU A 83 5.63 -6.54 -2.73
N SER A 84 5.02 -6.07 -1.65
CA SER A 84 3.95 -6.77 -0.96
C SER A 84 2.58 -6.16 -1.31
N LEU A 85 1.51 -6.90 -1.04
CA LEU A 85 0.15 -6.36 -1.16
C LEU A 85 -0.06 -5.13 -0.26
N ALA A 86 0.62 -5.07 0.88
CA ALA A 86 0.61 -3.91 1.76
C ALA A 86 1.26 -2.68 1.09
N ASP A 87 2.33 -2.87 0.30
CA ASP A 87 2.95 -1.76 -0.44
C ASP A 87 1.98 -1.19 -1.49
N LEU A 88 1.24 -2.06 -2.20
CA LEU A 88 0.20 -1.62 -3.13
C LEU A 88 -0.93 -0.88 -2.42
N ALA A 89 -1.45 -1.42 -1.31
CA ALA A 89 -2.49 -0.76 -0.52
C ALA A 89 -2.05 0.65 -0.06
N ASN A 90 -0.80 0.79 0.35
CA ASN A 90 -0.23 2.08 0.74
C ASN A 90 -0.05 3.03 -0.45
N ALA A 91 0.37 2.52 -1.63
CA ALA A 91 0.43 3.31 -2.86
C ALA A 91 -0.94 3.86 -3.25
N TRP A 92 -1.99 3.03 -3.18
CA TRP A 92 -3.36 3.42 -3.46
C TRP A 92 -3.88 4.47 -2.48
N ALA A 93 -3.65 4.26 -1.18
CA ALA A 93 -4.03 5.24 -0.15
C ALA A 93 -3.30 6.58 -0.32
N TYR A 94 -2.02 6.54 -0.71
CA TYR A 94 -1.25 7.75 -1.01
C TYR A 94 -1.79 8.47 -2.24
N ALA A 95 -2.04 7.75 -3.33
CA ALA A 95 -2.57 8.32 -4.57
C ALA A 95 -3.96 8.94 -4.37
N ALA A 96 -4.82 8.32 -3.56
CA ALA A 96 -6.13 8.87 -3.23
C ALA A 96 -6.03 10.21 -2.47
N GLN A 97 -5.06 10.35 -1.58
CA GLN A 97 -4.83 11.58 -0.80
C GLN A 97 -4.06 12.65 -1.58
N ASN A 98 -3.30 12.27 -2.62
CA ASN A 98 -2.39 13.14 -3.36
C ASN A 98 -2.64 13.05 -4.88
N SER A 99 -3.91 12.98 -5.28
CA SER A 99 -4.30 12.69 -6.68
C SER A 99 -3.71 13.67 -7.69
N VAL A 100 -3.70 14.97 -7.38
CA VAL A 100 -3.13 16.01 -8.26
C VAL A 100 -1.62 15.83 -8.46
N GLU A 101 -0.89 15.47 -7.41
CA GLU A 101 0.55 15.21 -7.49
C GLU A 101 0.82 14.00 -8.40
N VAL A 102 0.10 12.90 -8.16
CA VAL A 102 0.27 11.66 -8.91
C VAL A 102 -0.11 11.84 -10.37
N GLU A 103 -1.25 12.48 -10.66
CA GLU A 103 -1.70 12.72 -12.03
C GLU A 103 -0.72 13.62 -12.80
N ARG A 104 -0.16 14.64 -12.13
CA ARG A 104 0.89 15.47 -12.72
C ARG A 104 2.12 14.63 -13.08
N ALA A 105 2.59 13.77 -12.18
CA ALA A 105 3.74 12.90 -12.44
C ALA A 105 3.48 11.92 -13.60
N ILE A 106 2.25 11.39 -13.72
CA ILE A 106 1.85 10.56 -14.88
C ILE A 106 1.94 11.38 -16.17
N ARG A 107 1.33 12.58 -16.22
CA ARG A 107 1.35 13.43 -17.42
C ARG A 107 2.77 13.83 -17.83
N GLU A 108 3.61 14.18 -16.87
CA GLU A 108 5.00 14.58 -17.12
C GLU A 108 5.84 13.44 -17.69
N ASN A 109 5.59 12.19 -17.27
CA ASN A 109 6.31 11.01 -17.77
C ASN A 109 5.72 10.41 -19.04
N ASP A 110 4.41 10.60 -19.31
CA ASP A 110 3.79 10.19 -20.58
C ASP A 110 4.19 11.08 -21.76
N ALA A 111 4.58 12.32 -21.48
CA ALA A 111 5.00 13.29 -22.49
C ALA A 111 6.51 13.24 -22.83
N ALA A 112 7.27 12.36 -22.18
CA ALA A 112 8.72 12.21 -22.32
C ALA A 112 9.11 11.02 -23.22
#